data_AF-A0A353B9S6-F1
#
_entry.id   AF-A0A353B9S6-F1
#
_cell.length_a   1.000
_cell.length_b   1.000
_cell.length_c   1.000
_cell.angle_alpha   90.00
_cell.angle_beta   90.00
_cell.angle_gamma   90.00
#
_symmetry.space_group_name_H-M   'P 1'
#
loop_
_entity.id
_entity.type
_entity.pdbx_description
1 polymer ?
#
loop_
_entity_poly.entity_id
_entity_poly.type
_entity_poly.pdbx_seq_one_letter_code
_entity_poly.pdbx_strand_id
1 'polypeptide(L)' 'MDPEQIRIQSDLRGLLSGDVYCDPLYLQMYASDASVYEIQPLGVVRPRNSRDVAELLKYCTEYHLNVYPR' A
#
# COMPACT_ATOMS: atom_id res chain seq x y z
N MET A 1 -10.17 1.94 12.26
CA MET A 1 -9.43 1.59 11.04
C MET A 1 -10.21 0.51 10.33
N ASP A 2 -10.23 0.55 9.01
CA ASP A 2 -10.88 -0.47 8.19
C ASP A 2 -10.23 -1.84 8.45
N PRO A 3 -10.99 -2.93 8.70
CA PRO A 3 -10.44 -4.27 8.87
C PRO A 3 -9.48 -4.70 7.74
N GLU A 4 -9.73 -4.25 6.51
CA GLU A 4 -8.87 -4.60 5.37
C GLU A 4 -7.49 -3.95 5.47
N GLN A 5 -7.42 -2.69 5.92
CA GLN A 5 -6.16 -1.98 6.15
C GLN A 5 -5.31 -2.66 7.22
N ILE A 6 -5.94 -3.16 8.28
CA ILE A 6 -5.25 -3.87 9.36
C ILE A 6 -4.64 -5.17 8.83
N ARG A 7 -5.39 -5.94 8.03
CA ARG A 7 -4.89 -7.17 7.39
C ARG A 7 -3.70 -6.88 6.49
N ILE A 8 -3.85 -5.96 5.54
CA ILE A 8 -2.79 -5.59 4.59
C ILE A 8 -1.52 -5.16 5.32
N GLN A 9 -1.65 -4.33 6.36
CA GLN A 9 -0.50 -3.86 7.12
C GLN A 9 0.19 -5.00 7.88
N SER A 10 -0.57 -5.94 8.43
CA SER A 10 -0.02 -7.09 9.15
C SER A 10 0.73 -8.04 8.22
N ASP A 11 0.12 -8.39 7.09
CA ASP A 11 0.69 -9.34 6.14
C ASP A 11 1.98 -8.80 5.51
N LEU A 12 1.96 -7.55 5.05
CA LEU A 12 3.08 -6.98 4.31
C LEU A 12 4.26 -6.58 5.19
N ARG A 13 4.06 -6.22 6.46
CA ARG A 13 5.15 -5.87 7.39
C ARG A 13 6.10 -7.03 7.68
N GLY A 14 5.61 -8.27 7.61
CA GLY A 14 6.46 -9.46 7.76
C GLY A 14 7.08 -9.94 6.44
N LEU A 15 6.48 -9.55 5.32
CA LEU A 15 6.88 -9.98 3.97
C LEU A 15 7.97 -9.08 3.36
N LEU A 16 7.90 -7.77 3.61
CA LEU A 16 8.71 -6.77 2.92
C LEU A 16 9.79 -6.18 3.84
N SER A 17 10.93 -5.82 3.27
CA SER A 17 11.98 -5.08 3.97
C SER A 17 11.76 -3.55 3.98
N GLY A 18 10.82 -3.08 3.15
CA GLY A 18 10.39 -1.69 3.05
C GLY A 18 9.29 -1.32 4.06
N ASP A 19 8.82 -0.09 3.96
CA ASP A 19 7.83 0.45 4.88
C ASP A 19 6.39 0.25 4.37
N VAL A 20 5.46 -0.06 5.28
CA VAL A 20 4.03 -0.24 4.98
C VAL A 20 3.19 0.67 5.88
N TYR A 21 2.50 1.62 5.26
CA TYR A 21 1.68 2.62 5.92
C TYR A 21 0.20 2.43 5.59
N CYS A 22 -0.61 2.28 6.63
CA CYS A 22 -2.06 2.25 6.55
C CYS A 22 -2.70 3.26 7.53
N ASP A 23 -1.90 4.16 8.10
CA ASP A 23 -2.40 5.20 8.99
C ASP A 23 -2.99 6.38 8.20
N PRO A 24 -4.01 7.08 8.73
CA PRO A 24 -4.74 8.11 7.99
C PRO A 24 -3.86 9.23 7.43
N LEU A 25 -2.79 9.61 8.13
CA LEU A 25 -1.92 10.69 7.70
C LEU A 25 -1.16 10.31 6.43
N TYR A 26 -0.54 9.13 6.41
CA TYR A 26 0.14 8.64 5.21
C TYR A 26 -0.82 8.39 4.06
N LEU A 27 -2.02 7.86 4.32
CA LEU A 27 -2.99 7.64 3.24
C LEU A 27 -3.45 8.96 2.61
N GLN A 28 -3.67 10.01 3.41
CA GLN A 28 -4.07 11.32 2.90
C GLN A 28 -2.98 11.97 2.02
N MET A 29 -1.70 11.79 2.36
CA MET A 29 -0.59 12.31 1.54
C MET A 29 -0.55 11.73 0.11
N TYR A 30 -1.17 10.57 -0.12
CA TYR A 30 -1.21 9.89 -1.42
C TYR A 30 -2.64 9.82 -2.01
N ALA A 31 -3.61 10.50 -1.39
CA ALA A 31 -5.00 10.48 -1.82
C ALA A 31 -5.27 11.38 -3.04
N SER A 32 -4.47 12.42 -3.23
CA SER A 32 -4.62 13.34 -4.36
C SER A 32 -3.71 12.98 -5.53
N ASP A 33 -4.15 13.39 -6.71
CA ASP A 33 -3.26 13.66 -7.84
C ASP A 33 -3.41 15.14 -8.23
N ALA A 34 -2.82 15.59 -9.35
CA ALA A 34 -2.92 16.97 -9.81
C ALA A 34 -4.34 17.37 -10.29
N SER A 35 -5.39 16.72 -9.78
CA SER A 35 -6.79 17.02 -10.01
C SER A 35 -7.49 17.51 -8.74
N VAL A 36 -8.80 17.71 -8.83
CA VAL A 36 -9.66 18.10 -7.70
C VAL A 36 -10.18 16.91 -6.89
N TYR A 37 -9.89 15.69 -7.33
CA TYR A 37 -10.38 14.48 -6.68
C TYR A 37 -9.38 13.95 -5.65
N GLU A 38 -9.90 13.45 -4.55
CA GLU A 38 -9.14 12.72 -3.53
C GLU A 38 -9.71 11.31 -3.41
N ILE A 39 -8.88 10.31 -3.66
CA ILE A 39 -9.21 8.89 -3.51
C ILE A 39 -8.18 8.27 -2.57
N GLN A 40 -8.62 7.98 -1.36
CA GLN A 40 -7.76 7.40 -0.34
C GLN A 40 -7.36 5.96 -0.72
N PRO A 41 -6.05 5.63 -0.76
CA PRO A 41 -5.62 4.25 -1.00
C PRO A 41 -5.85 3.37 0.24
N LEU A 42 -5.87 2.05 0.03
CA LEU A 42 -5.92 1.06 1.12
C LEU A 42 -4.61 1.02 1.92
N GLY A 43 -3.48 1.31 1.27
CA GLY A 43 -2.16 1.26 1.87
C GLY A 43 -1.13 1.93 0.97
N VAL A 44 -0.06 2.42 1.59
CA VAL A 44 1.12 2.95 0.89
C VAL A 44 2.32 2.10 1.27
N VAL A 45 3.02 1.57 0.26
CA VAL A 45 4.21 0.75 0.45
C VAL A 45 5.40 1.48 -0.17
N ARG A 46 6.48 1.59 0.60
CA ARG A 46 7.77 2.11 0.13
C ARG A 46 8.78 0.96 0.07
N PRO A 47 8.84 0.21 -1.04
CA PRO A 47 9.74 -0.93 -1.17
C PRO A 47 11.20 -0.46 -1.12
N ARG A 48 12.07 -1.27 -0.52
CA ARG A 48 13.50 -0.94 -0.37
C ARG A 48 14.36 -1.54 -1.48
N ASN A 49 13.87 -2.58 -2.15
CA ASN A 49 14.58 -3.27 -3.22
C ASN A 49 13.58 -3.92 -4.20
N SER A 50 14.10 -4.46 -5.31
CA SER A 50 13.29 -5.11 -6.34
C SER A 50 12.58 -6.38 -5.87
N ARG A 51 13.10 -7.07 -4.85
CA ARG A 51 12.44 -8.23 -4.25
C ARG A 51 11.16 -7.81 -3.52
N ASP A 52 11.20 -6.70 -2.79
CA ASP A 52 9.99 -6.16 -2.14
C ASP A 52 8.90 -5.84 -3.17
N VAL A 53 9.28 -5.26 -4.32
CA VAL A 53 8.32 -4.99 -5.41
C VAL A 53 7.71 -6.28 -5.93
N ALA A 54 8.53 -7.31 -6.17
CA ALA A 54 8.04 -8.59 -6.69
C ALA A 54 7.10 -9.30 -5.70
N GLU A 55 7.44 -9.32 -4.41
CA GLU A 55 6.58 -9.92 -3.37
C GLU A 55 5.30 -9.11 -3.14
N LEU A 56 5.37 -7.77 -3.17
CA LEU A 56 4.19 -6.91 -3.11
C LEU A 56 3.22 -7.20 -4.27
N LEU A 57 3.73 -7.28 -5.50
CA LEU A 57 2.89 -7.54 -6.68
C LEU A 57 2.25 -8.94 -6.64
N LYS A 58 2.96 -9.96 -6.13
CA LYS A 58 2.38 -11.30 -5.90
C LYS A 58 1.24 -11.22 -4.90
N TYR A 59 1.47 -10.61 -3.74
CA TYR A 59 0.43 -10.41 -2.72
C TYR A 59 -0.78 -9.69 -3.30
N CYS A 60 -0.58 -8.54 -3.96
CA CYS A 60 -1.68 -7.79 -4.55
C CYS A 60 -2.43 -8.59 -5.62
N THR A 61 -1.74 -9.43 -6.40
CA THR A 61 -2.40 -10.30 -7.39
C THR A 61 -3.25 -11.37 -6.72
N GLU A 62 -2.75 -12.02 -5.67
CA GLU A 62 -3.46 -13.06 -4.90
C GLU A 62 -4.73 -12.52 -4.24
N TYR A 63 -4.67 -11.30 -3.70
CA TYR A 63 -5.81 -10.64 -3.04
C TYR A 63 -6.61 -9.72 -3.96
N HIS A 64 -6.36 -9.71 -5.28
CA HIS A 64 -7.03 -8.87 -6.27
C HIS A 64 -7.00 -7.36 -5.95
N LEU A 65 -5.89 -6.88 -5.43
CA LEU A 65 -5.64 -5.48 -5.12
C LEU A 65 -4.93 -4.77 -6.28
N ASN A 66 -5.39 -3.58 -6.62
CA ASN A 66 -4.76 -2.75 -7.63
C ASN A 66 -3.56 -1.99 -7.05
N VAL A 67 -2.50 -1.85 -7.84
CA VAL A 67 -1.27 -1.13 -7.47
C VAL A 67 -1.06 0.04 -8.42
N TYR A 68 -0.78 1.21 -7.84
CA TYR A 68 -0.45 2.42 -8.59
C TYR A 68 0.99 2.85 -8.25
N PRO A 69 1.94 2.77 -9.19
CA PRO A 69 3.29 3.26 -8.95
C PRO A 69 3.30 4.79 -8.89
N ARG A 70 4.13 5.34 -8.00
CA ARG A 70 4.39 6.77 -7.81
C ARG A 70 5.87 7.05 -7.88
#